data_AF-A0A1F5BYQ2-F1
#
_entry.id   AF-A0A1F5BYQ2-F1
#
_cell.length_a   1.000
_cell.length_b   1.000
_cell.length_c   1.000
_cell.angle_alpha   90.00
_cell.angle_beta   90.00
_cell.angle_gamma   90.00
#
_symmetry.space_group_name_H-M   'P 1'
#
loop_
_entity.id
_entity.type
_entity.pdbx_description
1 polymer ?
#
loop_
_entity_poly.entity_id
_entity_poly.type
_entity_poly.pdbx_seq_one_letter_code
_entity_poly.pdbx_strand_id
1 'polypeptide(L)'
;MLLDGVKKVTIFGDEISVLATIRNFTGLSAHADKNGLLKWINSFGKKPDKVFIVHSEESICDEFAGSLNASGYSAVAPLCKSAYDLNNGELINAGIKI
;
A
#
# COMPACT_ATOMS: atom_id res chain seq x y z
N MET A 1 -11.27 16.33 3.41
CA MET A 1 -12.22 15.20 3.27
C MET A 1 -13.19 15.18 4.46
N LEU A 2 -14.27 14.39 4.42
CA LEU A 2 -15.27 14.33 5.51
C LEU A 2 -14.67 13.94 6.87
N LEU A 3 -13.70 13.02 6.87
CA LEU A 3 -13.01 12.59 8.09
C LEU A 3 -12.18 13.70 8.74
N ASP A 4 -11.79 14.73 7.99
CA ASP A 4 -11.05 15.89 8.49
C ASP A 4 -11.96 16.94 9.16
N GLY A 5 -13.26 16.63 9.31
CA GLY A 5 -14.21 17.49 10.00
C GLY A 5 -14.72 18.69 9.20
N VAL A 6 -14.56 18.66 7.87
CA VAL A 6 -15.05 19.72 6.98
C VAL A 6 -16.55 19.97 7.18
N LYS A 7 -16.93 21.25 7.21
CA LYS A 7 -18.33 21.66 7.43
C LYS A 7 -19.13 21.76 6.15
N LYS A 8 -18.46 21.78 5.00
CA LYS A 8 -19.06 21.87 3.68
C LYS A 8 -18.27 21.02 2.69
N VAL A 9 -18.95 20.47 1.70
CA VAL A 9 -18.36 19.73 0.58
C VAL A 9 -19.01 20.18 -0.73
N THR A 10 -18.24 20.21 -1.81
CA THR A 10 -18.76 20.51 -3.15
C THR A 10 -19.07 19.22 -3.88
N ILE A 11 -20.30 19.07 -4.37
CA ILE A 11 -20.73 17.91 -5.17
C ILE A 11 -21.42 18.45 -6.43
N PHE A 12 -20.89 18.10 -7.61
CA PHE A 12 -21.38 18.58 -8.92
C PHE A 12 -21.50 20.11 -9.05
N GLY A 13 -20.67 20.86 -8.33
CA GLY A 13 -20.65 22.33 -8.35
C GLY A 13 -21.46 22.98 -7.23
N ASP A 14 -22.33 22.22 -6.56
CA ASP A 14 -23.14 22.73 -5.44
C ASP A 14 -22.41 22.55 -4.10
N GLU A 15 -22.52 23.55 -3.24
CA GLU A 15 -21.97 23.52 -1.88
C GLU A 15 -22.99 22.92 -0.90
N ILE A 16 -22.64 21.80 -0.27
CA ILE A 16 -23.51 21.06 0.64
C ILE A 16 -22.96 21.13 2.05
N SER A 17 -23.81 21.51 3.02
CA SER A 17 -23.44 21.55 4.44
C SER A 17 -23.39 20.14 5.04
N VAL A 18 -22.33 19.84 5.79
CA VAL A 18 -22.17 18.58 6.51
C VAL A 18 -22.75 18.72 7.90
N LEU A 19 -24.01 18.32 8.06
CA LEU A 19 -24.71 18.29 9.36
C LEU A 19 -24.66 16.92 10.04
N ALA A 20 -24.22 15.90 9.30
CA ALA A 20 -24.10 14.53 9.81
C ALA A 20 -22.98 14.41 10.84
N THR A 21 -23.19 13.55 11.84
CA THR A 21 -22.14 13.15 12.77
C THR A 21 -21.24 12.12 12.10
N ILE A 22 -19.96 12.46 11.91
CA ILE A 22 -18.98 11.58 11.28
C ILE A 22 -18.34 10.66 12.33
N ARG A 23 -18.25 9.36 12.02
CA ARG A 23 -17.58 8.34 12.83
C ARG A 23 -16.74 7.45 11.92
N ASN A 24 -15.54 7.06 12.37
CA ASN A 24 -14.65 6.17 11.65
C ASN A 24 -14.40 4.90 12.47
N PHE A 25 -14.67 3.74 11.88
CA PHE A 25 -14.46 2.43 12.49
C PHE A 25 -13.27 1.76 11.80
N THR A 26 -12.06 2.08 12.24
CA THR A 26 -10.81 1.64 11.60
C THR A 26 -10.59 0.12 11.65
N GLY A 27 -11.20 -0.58 12.61
CA GLY A 27 -11.10 -2.03 12.80
C GLY A 27 -11.98 -2.89 11.88
N LEU A 28 -12.77 -2.29 10.99
CA LEU A 28 -13.58 -3.03 10.01
C LEU A 28 -12.85 -3.28 8.69
N SER A 29 -11.63 -2.73 8.52
CA SER A 29 -10.81 -3.03 7.36
C SER A 29 -10.37 -4.49 7.42
N ALA A 30 -10.70 -5.28 6.39
CA ALA A 30 -10.26 -6.67 6.27
C ALA A 30 -8.76 -6.80 5.92
N HIS A 31 -8.05 -5.68 5.77
CA HIS A 31 -6.62 -5.65 5.50
C HIS A 31 -5.81 -5.81 6.79
N ALA A 32 -4.75 -6.61 6.73
CA ALA A 32 -3.76 -6.66 7.80
C ALA A 32 -3.04 -5.31 7.91
N ASP A 33 -2.78 -4.87 9.14
CA ASP A 33 -1.89 -3.74 9.40
C ASP A 33 -0.42 -4.13 9.14
N LYS A 34 0.51 -3.16 9.30
CA LYS A 34 1.95 -3.39 9.11
C LYS A 34 2.47 -4.59 9.93
N ASN A 35 2.04 -4.72 11.18
CA ASN A 35 2.48 -5.81 12.06
C ASN A 35 1.91 -7.16 11.61
N GLY A 36 0.66 -7.18 11.16
CA GLY A 36 -0.01 -8.34 10.58
C GLY A 36 0.69 -8.81 9.31
N LEU A 37 1.06 -7.91 8.41
CA LEU A 37 1.81 -8.23 7.20
C LEU A 37 3.21 -8.77 7.51
N LEU A 38 3.92 -8.17 8.48
CA LEU A 38 5.22 -8.66 8.94
C LEU A 38 5.12 -10.06 9.57
N LYS A 39 4.09 -10.29 10.39
CA LYS A 39 3.82 -11.61 10.96
C LYS A 39 3.54 -12.63 9.86
N TRP A 40 2.71 -12.26 8.88
CA TRP A 40 2.34 -13.12 7.76
C TRP A 40 3.56 -13.55 6.94
N ILE A 41 4.39 -12.60 6.50
CA ILE A 41 5.55 -12.92 5.66
C ILE A 41 6.64 -13.72 6.41
N ASN A 42 6.78 -13.52 7.72
CA ASN A 42 7.69 -14.29 8.56
C ASN A 42 7.16 -15.70 8.92
N SER A 43 5.92 -16.03 8.54
CA SER A 43 5.33 -17.34 8.80
C SER A 43 5.60 -18.37 7.69
N PHE A 44 6.23 -17.97 6.59
CA PHE A 44 6.60 -18.89 5.51
C PHE A 44 7.79 -19.77 5.91
N GLY A 45 7.68 -21.09 5.71
CA GLY A 45 8.75 -22.04 6.05
C GLY A 45 10.03 -21.86 5.22
N LYS A 46 9.88 -21.56 3.92
CA LYS A 46 10.97 -21.06 3.06
C LYS A 46 10.73 -19.58 2.81
N LYS A 47 11.74 -18.76 3.06
CA LYS A 47 11.70 -17.34 2.74
C LYS A 47 11.50 -17.14 1.23
N PRO A 48 10.61 -16.23 0.78
CA PRO A 48 10.51 -15.88 -0.64
C PRO A 48 11.84 -15.35 -1.17
N ASP A 49 12.21 -15.78 -2.37
CA ASP A 49 13.45 -15.33 -3.04
C ASP A 49 13.34 -13.85 -3.46
N LYS A 50 12.12 -13.38 -3.74
CA LYS A 50 11.80 -11.97 -4.03
C LYS A 50 10.37 -11.61 -3.60
N VAL A 51 10.15 -10.36 -3.20
CA VAL A 51 8.86 -9.83 -2.73
C VAL A 51 8.53 -8.55 -3.50
N PHE A 52 7.31 -8.48 -4.03
CA PHE A 52 6.81 -7.32 -4.77
C PHE A 52 5.68 -6.66 -3.97
N ILE A 53 5.86 -5.40 -3.58
CA ILE A 53 4.90 -4.63 -2.78
C ILE A 53 4.04 -3.79 -3.72
N VAL A 54 2.73 -3.96 -3.66
CA VAL A 54 1.74 -3.33 -4.55
C VAL A 54 0.49 -2.93 -3.76
N HIS A 55 -0.47 -2.29 -4.44
CA HIS A 55 -1.81 -1.97 -3.90
C HIS A 55 -1.78 -1.07 -2.64
N SER A 56 -0.90 -0.07 -2.66
CA SER A 56 -0.90 1.06 -1.73
C SER A 56 -0.42 2.32 -2.48
N GLU A 57 -0.41 3.45 -1.79
CA GLU A 57 0.28 4.66 -2.26
C GLU A 57 1.78 4.39 -2.46
N GLU A 58 2.39 5.01 -3.48
CA GLU A 58 3.79 4.77 -3.87
C GLU A 58 4.74 4.87 -2.67
N SER A 59 4.62 5.96 -1.89
CA SER A 59 5.47 6.20 -0.72
C SER A 59 5.33 5.13 0.37
N ILE A 60 4.13 4.58 0.55
CA ILE A 60 3.86 3.54 1.54
C ILE A 60 4.41 2.19 1.07
N CYS A 61 4.29 1.89 -0.23
CA CYS A 61 4.92 0.72 -0.81
C CYS A 61 6.45 0.76 -0.65
N ASP A 62 7.06 1.91 -0.95
CA ASP A 62 8.51 2.12 -0.80
C ASP A 62 8.97 1.96 0.65
N GLU A 63 8.27 2.58 1.61
CA GLU A 63 8.61 2.47 3.04
C GLU A 63 8.50 1.01 3.54
N PHE A 64 7.45 0.30 3.12
CA PHE A 64 7.26 -1.08 3.53
C PHE A 64 8.28 -2.02 2.88
N ALA A 65 8.61 -1.83 1.60
CA ALA A 65 9.70 -2.53 0.94
C ALA A 65 11.04 -2.30 1.68
N GLY A 66 11.33 -1.05 2.07
CA GLY A 66 12.50 -0.71 2.89
C GLY A 66 12.53 -1.46 4.23
N SER A 67 11.38 -1.53 4.92
CA SER A 67 11.24 -2.27 6.19
C SER A 67 11.53 -3.77 6.03
N LEU A 68 11.08 -4.37 4.93
CA LEU A 68 11.35 -5.78 4.62
C LEU A 68 12.81 -6.02 4.23
N ASN A 69 13.41 -5.11 3.46
CA ASN A 69 14.83 -5.15 3.10
C ASN A 69 15.71 -5.08 4.35
N ALA A 70 15.39 -4.21 5.31
CA ALA A 70 16.07 -4.15 6.60
C ALA A 70 15.93 -5.45 7.43
N SER A 71 14.85 -6.21 7.19
CA SER A 71 14.61 -7.54 7.77
C SER A 71 15.19 -8.68 6.90
N GLY A 72 16.05 -8.35 5.94
CA GLY A 72 16.80 -9.27 5.08
C GLY A 72 16.00 -9.90 3.95
N TYR A 73 14.80 -9.42 3.62
CA TYR A 73 14.07 -9.84 2.41
C TYR A 73 14.64 -9.13 1.18
N SER A 74 14.46 -9.70 -0.01
CA SER A 74 14.62 -8.97 -1.27
C SER A 74 13.26 -8.41 -1.68
N ALA A 75 12.97 -7.18 -1.30
CA ALA A 75 11.68 -6.54 -1.52
C ALA A 75 11.79 -5.30 -2.43
N VAL A 76 10.84 -5.14 -3.34
CA VAL A 76 10.74 -3.99 -4.23
C VAL A 76 9.29 -3.52 -4.34
N ALA A 77 9.10 -2.21 -4.46
CA ALA A 77 7.83 -1.59 -4.85
C ALA A 77 7.89 -1.24 -6.34
N PRO A 78 7.24 -2.02 -7.23
CA PRO A 78 7.36 -1.80 -8.66
C PRO A 78 6.58 -0.58 -9.13
N LEU A 79 7.13 0.16 -10.08
CA LEU A 79 6.40 1.23 -10.77
C LEU A 79 5.30 0.66 -11.67
N CYS A 80 4.33 1.50 -12.03
CA CYS A 80 3.28 1.11 -12.96
C CYS A 80 3.89 0.62 -14.29
N LYS A 81 3.39 -0.49 -14.83
CA LYS A 81 3.89 -1.14 -16.08
C LYS A 81 5.33 -1.67 -16.01
N SER A 82 5.90 -1.81 -14.81
CA SER A 82 7.15 -2.55 -14.65
C SER A 82 6.96 -4.03 -15.03
N ALA A 83 8.03 -4.67 -15.48
CA ALA A 83 8.03 -6.09 -15.85
C ALA A 83 9.28 -6.77 -15.31
N TYR A 84 9.13 -7.99 -14.80
CA TYR A 84 10.20 -8.80 -14.23
C TYR A 84 10.16 -10.22 -14.78
N ASP A 85 11.33 -10.82 -14.96
CA ASP A 85 11.45 -12.26 -15.15
C ASP A 85 11.44 -12.94 -13.77
N LEU A 86 10.51 -13.86 -13.56
CA LEU A 86 10.37 -14.55 -12.27
C LEU A 86 11.34 -15.72 -12.09
N ASN A 87 12.01 -16.17 -13.16
CA ASN A 87 12.98 -17.27 -13.08
C ASN A 87 14.28 -16.81 -12.39
N ASN A 88 14.73 -15.60 -12.70
CA ASN A 88 15.97 -15.01 -12.17
C ASN A 88 15.73 -13.73 -11.35
N GLY A 89 14.49 -13.21 -11.33
CA GLY A 89 14.13 -11.99 -10.60
C GLY A 89 14.57 -10.69 -11.27
N GLU A 90 15.04 -10.72 -12.51
CA GLU A 90 15.58 -9.54 -13.19
C GLU A 90 14.49 -8.59 -13.70
N LEU A 91 14.81 -7.29 -13.69
CA LEU A 91 13.94 -6.24 -14.21
C LEU A 91 14.05 -6.21 -15.74
N ILE A 92 12.94 -6.46 -16.44
CA ILE A 92 12.83 -6.34 -17.90
C ILE A 92 12.44 -4.91 -18.29
N ASN A 93 11.55 -4.29 -17.51
CA ASN A 93 11.07 -2.93 -17.74
C ASN A 93 10.89 -2.19 -16.42
N ALA A 94 11.53 -1.03 -16.27
CA ALA A 94 11.46 -0.20 -15.07
C ALA A 94 10.05 0.35 -14.77
N GLY A 95 9.17 0.44 -15.76
CA GLY A 95 7.85 1.04 -15.61
C GLY A 95 7.87 2.57 -15.60
N ILE A 96 6.77 3.17 -15.16
CA ILE A 96 6.50 4.61 -15.22
C ILE A 96 6.07 5.10 -13.84
N LYS A 97 6.71 6.16 -13.35
CA LYS A 97 6.26 6.92 -12.18
C LYS A 97 5.12 7.83 -12.60
N ILE A 98 3.97 7.71 -11.94
CA ILE A 98 2.74 8.43 -12.24
C ILE A 98 2.56 9.55 -11.23
#